data_AF-A0A951LU06-F1
#
_entry.id   AF-A0A951LU06-F1
#
_cell.length_a   1.000
_cell.length_b   1.000
_cell.length_c   1.000
_cell.angle_alpha   90.00
_cell.angle_beta   90.00
_cell.angle_gamma   90.00
#
_symmetry.space_group_name_H-M   'P 1'
#
loop_
_entity.id
_entity.type
_entity.pdbx_description
1 polymer ?
#
loop_
_entity_poly.entity_id
_entity_poly.type
_entity_poly.pdbx_seq_one_letter_code
_entity_poly.pdbx_strand_id
1 'polypeptide(L)'
;MLNSLELNAAPQDTRVVVAMSGGVDSSVTAALLKAEGYDVVGVTLQLYDHGAAPHRKGACCAGQDIYDARAVAERIGIPHYVLDYERRFKEAVIDRFAESYVAGETPVPCVDCNMSIKFKDLLATAKELGAKVLATGHYVASRALPGGGRGLYRARDEDRDQSYFLFGTTRDQLDILRFPLGDMTKPQVREHARRFGLTIAEKQDSQDICFVPSGRYTDIIERLKPDAAEAGEIVDLNGKVLGTHAGIIHFTVGQRRGLGVAAAEPLYVVALDAAQRRVVVGPREALRRHRIKLRDVNWIGDGDLPTLLADDRREMFVKVRSTRPPQAAWLRVGASGYEIELAGGEEGVSPG
;
A
#
# COMPACT_ATOMS: atom_id res chain seq x y z
N MET A 1 23.51 -19.26 -18.91
CA MET A 1 23.34 -17.79 -18.86
C MET A 1 22.09 -17.51 -18.05
N LEU A 2 22.08 -16.48 -17.21
CA LEU A 2 20.86 -16.09 -16.49
C LEU A 2 19.84 -15.54 -17.49
N ASN A 3 18.56 -15.81 -17.27
CA ASN A 3 17.48 -15.18 -18.01
C ASN A 3 17.21 -13.74 -17.51
N SER A 4 16.28 -13.03 -18.13
CA SER A 4 15.93 -11.64 -17.76
C SER A 4 15.34 -11.49 -16.35
N LEU A 5 14.89 -12.58 -15.71
CA LEU A 5 14.46 -12.61 -14.31
C LEU A 5 15.58 -13.02 -13.34
N GLU A 6 16.82 -13.09 -13.85
CA GLU A 6 18.04 -13.44 -13.13
C GLU A 6 18.00 -14.87 -12.54
N LEU A 7 17.34 -15.79 -13.25
CA LEU A 7 17.27 -17.20 -12.89
C LEU A 7 18.14 -18.05 -13.81
N ASN A 8 18.71 -19.12 -13.25
CA ASN A 8 19.50 -20.10 -14.01
C ASN A 8 18.59 -21.17 -14.64
N ALA A 9 17.68 -20.73 -15.52
CA ALA A 9 16.77 -21.57 -16.28
C ALA A 9 16.38 -20.85 -17.59
N ALA A 10 16.01 -21.59 -18.62
CA ALA A 10 15.48 -20.98 -19.83
C ALA A 10 14.09 -20.35 -19.56
N PRO A 11 13.69 -19.28 -20.29
CA PRO A 11 12.39 -18.65 -20.08
C PRO A 11 11.22 -19.64 -20.16
N GLN A 12 11.20 -20.52 -21.17
CA GLN A 12 10.13 -21.49 -21.37
C GLN A 12 10.00 -22.53 -20.24
N ASP A 13 11.07 -22.78 -19.48
CA ASP A 13 11.09 -23.69 -18.34
C ASP A 13 10.83 -22.96 -17.01
N THR A 14 10.63 -21.64 -17.06
CA THR A 14 10.45 -20.78 -15.90
C THR A 14 8.99 -20.34 -15.84
N ARG A 15 8.20 -21.00 -14.99
CA ARG A 15 6.83 -20.58 -14.73
C ARG A 15 6.78 -19.28 -13.93
N VAL A 16 6.02 -18.31 -14.43
CA VAL A 16 5.79 -17.02 -13.79
C VAL A 16 4.30 -16.80 -13.59
N VAL A 17 3.89 -16.62 -12.33
CA VAL A 17 2.54 -16.15 -12.03
C VAL A 17 2.56 -14.63 -12.04
N VAL A 18 1.63 -14.01 -12.77
CA VAL A 18 1.48 -12.55 -12.83
C VAL A 18 0.19 -12.16 -12.13
N ALA A 19 0.30 -11.30 -11.10
CA ALA A 19 -0.87 -10.71 -10.45
C ALA A 19 -1.51 -9.67 -11.38
N MET A 20 -2.66 -10.00 -11.96
CA MET A 20 -3.37 -9.18 -12.93
C MET A 20 -4.57 -8.49 -12.30
N SER A 21 -4.49 -7.17 -12.10
CA SER A 21 -5.56 -6.38 -11.47
C SER A 21 -6.56 -5.78 -12.47
N GLY A 22 -6.47 -6.13 -13.76
CA GLY A 22 -7.24 -5.48 -14.83
C GLY A 22 -6.74 -4.08 -15.22
N GLY A 23 -5.65 -3.61 -14.61
CA GLY A 23 -4.99 -2.35 -14.94
C GLY A 23 -3.94 -2.50 -16.04
N VAL A 24 -3.51 -1.38 -16.60
CA VAL A 24 -2.49 -1.35 -17.67
C VAL A 24 -1.15 -1.94 -17.22
N ASP A 25 -0.74 -1.67 -15.99
CA ASP A 25 0.59 -2.05 -15.49
C ASP A 25 0.75 -3.57 -15.37
N SER A 26 -0.19 -4.24 -14.71
CA SER A 26 -0.15 -5.70 -14.60
C SER A 26 -0.34 -6.39 -15.96
N SER A 27 -1.09 -5.78 -16.86
CA SER A 27 -1.32 -6.29 -18.22
C SER A 27 -0.06 -6.25 -19.07
N VAL A 28 0.66 -5.12 -19.02
CA VAL A 28 1.97 -4.97 -19.69
C VAL A 28 3.01 -5.88 -19.08
N THR A 29 2.99 -6.05 -17.75
CA THR A 29 3.86 -7.01 -17.05
C THR A 29 3.69 -8.43 -17.62
N ALA A 30 2.45 -8.90 -17.75
CA ALA A 30 2.17 -10.21 -18.34
C ALA A 30 2.60 -10.31 -19.80
N ALA A 31 2.32 -9.27 -20.60
CA ALA A 31 2.66 -9.23 -22.02
C ALA A 31 4.17 -9.23 -22.28
N LEU A 32 4.95 -8.48 -21.48
CA LEU A 32 6.42 -8.45 -21.56
C LEU A 32 7.01 -9.84 -21.30
N LEU A 33 6.61 -10.47 -20.20
CA LEU A 33 7.11 -11.80 -19.83
C LEU A 33 6.69 -12.86 -20.86
N LYS A 34 5.48 -12.77 -21.40
CA LYS A 34 5.06 -13.68 -22.47
C LYS A 34 5.89 -13.48 -23.74
N ALA A 35 6.18 -12.23 -24.12
CA ALA A 35 7.00 -11.91 -25.28
C ALA A 35 8.46 -12.38 -25.13
N GLU A 36 8.96 -12.47 -23.89
CA GLU A 36 10.29 -13.02 -23.56
C GLU A 36 10.31 -14.57 -23.55
N GLY A 37 9.16 -15.22 -23.75
CA GLY A 37 9.06 -16.68 -23.88
C GLY A 37 8.82 -17.43 -22.58
N TYR A 38 8.46 -16.75 -21.49
CA TYR A 38 8.16 -17.40 -20.21
C TYR A 38 6.86 -18.22 -20.22
N ASP A 39 6.78 -19.24 -19.37
CA ASP A 39 5.52 -19.93 -19.04
C ASP A 39 4.69 -19.05 -18.09
N VAL A 40 3.95 -18.11 -18.67
CA VAL A 40 3.19 -17.10 -17.92
C VAL A 40 1.78 -17.59 -17.60
N VAL A 41 1.38 -17.47 -16.33
CA VAL A 41 0.01 -17.68 -15.86
C VAL A 41 -0.50 -16.38 -15.22
N GLY A 42 -1.61 -15.86 -15.70
CA GLY A 42 -2.28 -14.71 -15.10
C GLY A 42 -3.17 -15.12 -13.93
N VAL A 43 -3.14 -14.37 -12.83
CA VAL A 43 -4.04 -14.57 -11.69
C VAL A 43 -4.68 -13.25 -11.29
N THR A 44 -6.00 -13.20 -11.24
CA THR A 44 -6.76 -12.08 -10.68
C THR A 44 -7.38 -12.49 -9.35
N LEU A 45 -7.33 -11.59 -8.37
CA LEU A 45 -7.96 -11.80 -7.07
C LEU A 45 -9.31 -11.09 -7.06
N GLN A 46 -10.37 -11.84 -6.78
CA GLN A 46 -11.67 -11.28 -6.42
C GLN A 46 -11.65 -10.99 -4.92
N LEU A 47 -11.65 -9.70 -4.56
CA LEU A 47 -11.37 -9.23 -3.19
C LEU A 47 -12.61 -8.76 -2.43
N TYR A 48 -13.69 -8.38 -3.11
CA TYR A 48 -14.95 -8.01 -2.48
C TYR A 48 -16.10 -8.03 -3.49
N ASP A 49 -17.26 -8.52 -3.07
CA ASP A 49 -18.50 -8.41 -3.83
C ASP A 49 -19.14 -7.03 -3.64
N HIS A 50 -19.36 -6.32 -4.75
CA HIS A 50 -20.37 -5.27 -4.79
C HIS A 50 -21.69 -5.92 -5.17
N GLY A 51 -22.29 -6.62 -4.20
CA GLY A 51 -23.57 -7.30 -4.38
C GLY A 51 -24.57 -6.39 -5.06
N ALA A 52 -25.13 -6.86 -6.18
CA ALA A 52 -26.32 -6.37 -6.88
C ALA A 52 -26.69 -4.88 -6.69
N ALA A 53 -25.78 -3.94 -6.96
CA ALA A 53 -26.18 -2.56 -7.22
C ALA A 53 -26.72 -2.50 -8.66
N PRO A 54 -27.97 -2.06 -8.88
CA PRO A 54 -28.58 -2.08 -10.21
C PRO A 54 -27.73 -1.22 -11.16
N HIS A 55 -27.39 -1.82 -12.31
CA HIS A 55 -26.76 -1.22 -13.48
C HIS A 55 -26.76 0.32 -13.52
N ARG A 56 -25.85 0.96 -12.77
CA ARG A 56 -25.41 2.32 -13.03
C ARG A 56 -24.16 2.20 -13.88
N LYS A 57 -24.15 2.88 -15.04
CA LYS A 57 -22.93 3.10 -15.82
C LYS A 57 -21.85 3.66 -14.86
N GLY A 58 -20.82 2.87 -14.59
CA GLY A 58 -19.67 3.25 -13.74
C GLY A 58 -19.54 2.58 -12.37
N ALA A 59 -20.41 1.64 -11.96
CA ALA A 59 -20.42 1.10 -10.58
C ALA A 59 -19.87 -0.33 -10.40
N CYS A 60 -19.42 -1.03 -11.44
CA CYS A 60 -18.90 -2.40 -11.36
C CYS A 60 -17.39 -2.46 -11.65
N CYS A 61 -16.57 -1.79 -10.84
CA CYS A 61 -15.12 -1.80 -11.05
C CYS A 61 -14.52 -3.20 -10.83
N ALA A 62 -14.93 -3.93 -9.79
CA ALA A 62 -14.39 -5.27 -9.49
C ALA A 62 -14.67 -6.29 -10.61
N GLY A 63 -15.91 -6.32 -11.16
CA GLY A 63 -16.25 -7.20 -12.28
C GLY A 63 -15.61 -6.78 -13.61
N GLN A 64 -15.52 -5.47 -13.86
CA GLN A 64 -14.85 -4.95 -15.07
C GLN A 64 -13.35 -5.24 -15.05
N ASP A 65 -12.68 -5.10 -13.91
CA ASP A 65 -11.25 -5.38 -13.78
C ASP A 65 -10.93 -6.86 -14.04
N ILE A 66 -11.76 -7.78 -13.55
CA ILE A 66 -11.65 -9.21 -13.85
C ILE A 66 -11.83 -9.47 -15.35
N TYR A 67 -12.85 -8.85 -15.97
CA TYR A 67 -13.08 -8.98 -17.41
C TYR A 67 -11.92 -8.44 -18.23
N ASP A 68 -11.38 -7.27 -17.87
CA ASP A 68 -10.26 -6.64 -18.55
C ASP A 68 -9.00 -7.50 -18.45
N ALA A 69 -8.71 -8.07 -17.27
CA ALA A 69 -7.59 -8.98 -17.08
C ALA A 69 -7.72 -10.24 -17.95
N ARG A 70 -8.93 -10.81 -18.00
CA ARG A 70 -9.23 -11.97 -18.85
C ARG A 70 -9.06 -11.64 -20.33
N ALA A 71 -9.59 -10.52 -20.80
CA ALA A 71 -9.47 -10.10 -22.19
C ALA A 71 -8.00 -9.88 -22.62
N VAL A 72 -7.18 -9.30 -21.73
CA VAL A 72 -5.74 -9.18 -21.95
C VAL A 72 -5.08 -10.56 -22.02
N ALA A 73 -5.39 -11.46 -21.09
CA ALA A 73 -4.82 -12.80 -21.06
C ALA A 73 -5.14 -13.61 -22.33
N GLU A 74 -6.39 -13.55 -22.79
CA GLU A 74 -6.83 -14.14 -24.06
C GLU A 74 -6.06 -13.52 -25.25
N ARG A 75 -5.90 -12.19 -25.26
CA ARG A 75 -5.18 -11.47 -26.32
C ARG A 75 -3.70 -11.87 -26.44
N ILE A 76 -3.01 -12.08 -25.31
CA ILE A 76 -1.58 -12.45 -25.30
C ILE A 76 -1.35 -13.96 -25.25
N GLY A 77 -2.42 -14.77 -25.19
CA GLY A 77 -2.35 -16.23 -25.22
C GLY A 77 -1.73 -16.84 -23.97
N ILE A 78 -2.20 -16.45 -22.79
CA ILE A 78 -1.82 -17.05 -21.50
C ILE A 78 -3.04 -17.60 -20.74
N PRO A 79 -2.87 -18.67 -19.93
CA PRO A 79 -3.89 -19.09 -18.98
C PRO A 79 -4.18 -17.99 -17.96
N HIS A 80 -5.45 -17.89 -17.55
CA HIS A 80 -5.89 -16.92 -16.54
C HIS A 80 -6.83 -17.56 -15.53
N TYR A 81 -6.56 -17.34 -14.26
CA TYR A 81 -7.38 -17.81 -13.15
C TYR A 81 -7.92 -16.64 -12.33
N VAL A 82 -9.13 -16.80 -11.81
CA VAL A 82 -9.73 -15.88 -10.83
C VAL A 82 -9.82 -16.63 -9.50
N LEU A 83 -9.26 -16.05 -8.45
CA LEU A 83 -9.28 -16.62 -7.11
C LEU A 83 -10.17 -15.77 -6.20
N ASP A 84 -11.14 -16.41 -5.56
CA ASP A 84 -12.01 -15.78 -4.57
C ASP A 84 -11.28 -15.69 -3.22
N TYR A 85 -10.82 -14.48 -2.92
CA TYR A 85 -10.11 -14.14 -1.69
C TYR A 85 -10.94 -13.15 -0.85
N GLU A 86 -12.25 -13.03 -1.08
CA GLU A 86 -13.07 -11.98 -0.46
C GLU A 86 -13.04 -12.04 1.06
N ARG A 87 -13.22 -13.23 1.62
CA ARG A 87 -13.18 -13.43 3.07
C ARG A 87 -11.82 -13.06 3.66
N ARG A 88 -10.73 -13.49 3.01
CA ARG A 88 -9.35 -13.21 3.45
C ARG A 88 -9.05 -11.71 3.38
N PHE A 89 -9.49 -11.04 2.32
CA PHE A 89 -9.34 -9.60 2.15
C PHE A 89 -10.13 -8.81 3.20
N LYS A 90 -11.38 -9.21 3.46
CA LYS A 90 -12.19 -8.59 4.50
C LYS A 90 -11.50 -8.67 5.86
N GLU A 91 -11.11 -9.88 6.28
CA GLU A 91 -10.49 -10.12 7.58
C GLU A 91 -9.13 -9.40 7.71
N ALA A 92 -8.26 -9.50 6.70
CA ALA A 92 -6.89 -9.02 6.79
C ALA A 92 -6.72 -7.53 6.47
N VAL A 93 -7.65 -6.92 5.72
CA VAL A 93 -7.52 -5.54 5.23
C VAL A 93 -8.68 -4.67 5.70
N ILE A 94 -9.93 -5.05 5.41
CA ILE A 94 -11.09 -4.18 5.69
C ILE A 94 -11.34 -4.08 7.20
N ASP A 95 -11.30 -5.19 7.92
CA ASP A 95 -11.57 -5.21 9.35
C ASP A 95 -10.46 -4.48 10.13
N ARG A 96 -9.18 -4.70 9.77
CA ARG A 96 -8.04 -3.96 10.34
C ARG A 96 -8.11 -2.47 10.03
N PHE A 97 -8.51 -2.11 8.81
CA PHE A 97 -8.73 -0.72 8.43
C PHE A 97 -9.76 -0.05 9.35
N ALA A 98 -10.92 -0.70 9.56
CA ALA A 98 -11.95 -0.19 10.46
C ALA A 98 -11.46 -0.09 11.91
N GLU A 99 -10.76 -1.10 12.41
CA GLU A 99 -10.20 -1.13 13.77
C GLU A 99 -9.19 -0.03 14.01
N SER A 100 -8.34 0.28 13.02
CA SER A 100 -7.35 1.36 13.12
C SER A 100 -8.04 2.72 13.30
N TYR A 101 -9.10 3.00 12.54
CA TYR A 101 -9.86 4.25 12.72
C TYR A 101 -10.58 4.32 14.08
N VAL A 102 -11.10 3.18 14.57
CA VAL A 102 -11.68 3.10 15.93
C VAL A 102 -10.61 3.38 17.00
N ALA A 103 -9.36 3.00 16.75
CA ALA A 103 -8.23 3.30 17.62
C ALA A 103 -7.69 4.74 17.47
N GLY A 104 -8.28 5.57 16.59
CA GLY A 104 -7.79 6.93 16.32
C GLY A 104 -6.53 6.97 15.44
N GLU A 105 -6.26 5.89 14.72
CA GLU A 105 -5.15 5.76 13.77
C GLU A 105 -5.62 6.04 12.33
N THR A 106 -4.68 6.25 11.41
CA THR A 106 -4.93 6.50 9.98
C THR A 106 -4.19 5.47 9.14
N PRO A 107 -4.81 4.30 8.89
CA PRO A 107 -4.15 3.17 8.24
C PRO A 107 -3.92 3.40 6.73
N VAL A 108 -2.97 2.65 6.16
CA VAL A 108 -2.74 2.56 4.72
C VAL A 108 -3.10 1.14 4.23
N PRO A 109 -4.36 0.88 3.83
CA PRO A 109 -4.84 -0.49 3.55
C PRO A 109 -4.12 -1.16 2.38
N CYS A 110 -3.49 -0.39 1.48
CA CYS A 110 -2.67 -0.94 0.41
C CYS A 110 -1.42 -1.68 0.94
N VAL A 111 -0.85 -1.22 2.06
CA VAL A 111 0.28 -1.90 2.71
C VAL A 111 -0.18 -3.25 3.25
N ASP A 112 -1.29 -3.29 3.98
CA ASP A 112 -1.86 -4.54 4.52
C ASP A 112 -2.22 -5.54 3.41
N CYS A 113 -2.81 -5.05 2.31
CA CYS A 113 -3.12 -5.86 1.14
C CYS A 113 -1.85 -6.46 0.51
N ASN A 114 -0.78 -5.66 0.34
CA ASN A 114 0.48 -6.18 -0.18
C ASN A 114 1.08 -7.24 0.76
N MET A 115 1.12 -6.98 2.06
CA MET A 115 1.72 -7.87 3.06
C MET A 115 0.93 -9.17 3.25
N SER A 116 -0.39 -9.09 3.32
CA SER A 116 -1.24 -10.22 3.73
C SER A 116 -1.86 -10.97 2.57
N ILE A 117 -2.20 -10.28 1.47
CA ILE A 117 -2.96 -10.85 0.37
C ILE A 117 -2.04 -11.15 -0.81
N LYS A 118 -1.34 -10.14 -1.35
CA LYS A 118 -0.52 -10.32 -2.55
C LYS A 118 0.77 -11.10 -2.29
N PHE A 119 1.51 -10.78 -1.23
CA PHE A 119 2.84 -11.36 -0.99
C PHE A 119 2.85 -12.49 0.04
N LYS A 120 1.69 -12.87 0.56
CA LYS A 120 1.54 -14.06 1.40
C LYS A 120 0.64 -15.08 0.73
N ASP A 121 -0.66 -14.80 0.61
CA ASP A 121 -1.62 -15.78 0.07
C ASP A 121 -1.38 -16.07 -1.42
N LEU A 122 -1.31 -15.03 -2.25
CA LEU A 122 -1.05 -15.22 -3.69
C LEU A 122 0.36 -15.76 -3.95
N LEU A 123 1.35 -15.42 -3.11
CA LEU A 123 2.68 -16.01 -3.20
C LEU A 123 2.66 -17.51 -2.89
N ALA A 124 1.88 -17.95 -1.90
CA ALA A 124 1.70 -19.36 -1.61
C ALA A 124 1.03 -20.09 -2.78
N THR A 125 -0.06 -19.54 -3.34
CA THR A 125 -0.69 -20.12 -4.52
C THR A 125 0.24 -20.13 -5.75
N ALA A 126 1.08 -19.11 -5.93
CA ALA A 126 2.08 -19.12 -7.00
C ALA A 126 3.07 -20.29 -6.85
N LYS A 127 3.52 -20.59 -5.62
CA LYS A 127 4.36 -21.77 -5.34
C LYS A 127 3.63 -23.08 -5.63
N GLU A 128 2.36 -23.20 -5.23
CA GLU A 128 1.52 -24.39 -5.50
C GLU A 128 1.32 -24.63 -7.00
N LEU A 129 1.21 -23.56 -7.79
CA LEU A 129 1.15 -23.63 -9.26
C LEU A 129 2.51 -23.97 -9.90
N GLY A 130 3.56 -24.16 -9.12
CA GLY A 130 4.92 -24.47 -9.58
C GLY A 130 5.70 -23.26 -10.09
N ALA A 131 5.25 -22.04 -9.79
CA ALA A 131 5.92 -20.83 -10.25
C ALA A 131 7.27 -20.63 -9.54
N LYS A 132 8.27 -20.23 -10.32
CA LYS A 132 9.57 -19.76 -9.80
C LYS A 132 9.52 -18.30 -9.41
N VAL A 133 8.57 -17.55 -9.97
CA VAL A 133 8.42 -16.10 -9.78
C VAL A 133 6.95 -15.73 -9.63
N LEU A 134 6.69 -14.79 -8.72
CA LEU A 134 5.47 -13.99 -8.70
C LEU A 134 5.81 -12.58 -9.21
N ALA A 135 5.28 -12.21 -10.38
CA ALA A 135 5.47 -10.89 -10.96
C ALA A 135 4.26 -9.99 -10.71
N THR A 136 4.51 -8.71 -10.47
CA THR A 136 3.46 -7.70 -10.30
C THR A 136 3.78 -6.44 -11.10
N GLY A 137 2.75 -5.68 -11.44
CA GLY A 137 2.89 -4.38 -12.10
C GLY A 137 3.25 -3.23 -11.16
N HIS A 138 3.91 -3.50 -10.03
CA HIS A 138 4.35 -2.42 -9.14
C HIS A 138 5.60 -1.72 -9.70
N TYR A 139 5.63 -0.40 -9.56
CA TYR A 139 6.79 0.43 -9.86
C TYR A 139 7.72 0.42 -8.64
N VAL A 140 8.53 -0.63 -8.56
CA VAL A 140 9.68 -0.77 -7.67
C VAL A 140 10.75 -1.57 -8.41
N ALA A 141 12.02 -1.38 -8.09
CA ALA A 141 13.09 -2.22 -8.63
C ALA A 141 13.52 -3.25 -7.58
N SER A 142 13.75 -4.49 -8.01
CA SER A 142 14.42 -5.50 -7.19
C SER A 142 15.69 -5.94 -7.89
N ARG A 143 16.82 -6.02 -7.17
CA ARG A 143 18.13 -6.33 -7.77
C ARG A 143 18.85 -7.37 -6.93
N ALA A 144 19.59 -8.27 -7.58
CA ALA A 144 20.44 -9.22 -6.87
C ALA A 144 21.49 -8.49 -6.02
N LEU A 145 21.71 -8.97 -4.80
CA LEU A 145 22.74 -8.43 -3.90
C LEU A 145 24.04 -9.24 -3.99
N PRO A 146 25.20 -8.61 -3.72
CA PRO A 146 26.44 -9.34 -3.47
C PRO A 146 26.25 -10.30 -2.29
N GLY A 147 26.56 -11.59 -2.48
CA GLY A 147 26.38 -12.62 -1.44
C GLY A 147 25.03 -13.36 -1.48
N GLY A 148 24.14 -13.02 -2.41
CA GLY A 148 22.86 -13.70 -2.62
C GLY A 148 21.66 -12.89 -2.14
N GLY A 149 20.46 -13.37 -2.48
CA GLY A 149 19.20 -12.67 -2.21
C GLY A 149 19.01 -11.43 -3.08
N ARG A 150 17.99 -10.63 -2.75
CA ARG A 150 17.63 -9.40 -3.48
C ARG A 150 17.38 -8.21 -2.56
N GLY A 151 17.75 -7.02 -3.05
CA GLY A 151 17.39 -5.74 -2.45
C GLY A 151 16.18 -5.12 -3.14
N LEU A 152 15.45 -4.27 -2.41
CA LEU A 152 14.34 -3.47 -2.92
C LEU A 152 14.79 -2.00 -3.07
N TYR A 153 14.51 -1.41 -4.22
CA TYR A 153 14.93 -0.07 -4.60
C TYR A 153 13.73 0.72 -5.12
N ARG A 154 13.82 2.05 -5.02
CA ARG A 154 12.85 2.95 -5.66
C ARG A 154 12.79 2.68 -7.16
N ALA A 155 11.63 2.86 -7.75
CA ALA A 155 11.50 2.82 -9.21
C ALA A 155 12.31 3.92 -9.89
N ARG A 156 12.62 3.70 -11.16
CA ARG A 156 13.18 4.73 -12.05
C ARG A 156 12.26 5.94 -12.19
N ASP A 157 10.96 5.69 -12.26
CA ASP A 157 9.94 6.74 -12.32
C ASP A 157 9.56 7.15 -10.89
N GLU A 158 10.19 8.22 -10.39
CA GLU A 158 10.02 8.65 -9.00
C GLU A 158 8.58 9.08 -8.67
N ASP A 159 7.84 9.60 -9.65
CA ASP A 159 6.43 10.02 -9.49
C ASP A 159 5.48 8.82 -9.38
N ARG A 160 5.95 7.64 -9.80
CA ARG A 160 5.21 6.37 -9.72
C ARG A 160 5.78 5.41 -8.69
N ASP A 161 6.87 5.76 -8.02
CA ASP A 161 7.54 4.88 -7.05
C ASP A 161 6.56 4.38 -5.98
N GLN A 162 6.44 3.05 -5.90
CA GLN A 162 5.56 2.35 -4.99
C GLN A 162 6.31 1.69 -3.83
N SER A 163 7.61 1.96 -3.67
CA SER A 163 8.44 1.37 -2.59
C SER A 163 7.85 1.60 -1.20
N TYR A 164 7.22 2.77 -0.98
CA TYR A 164 6.49 3.09 0.24
C TYR A 164 5.37 2.09 0.56
N PHE A 165 4.65 1.56 -0.42
CA PHE A 165 3.55 0.62 -0.16
C PHE A 165 4.02 -0.83 -0.01
N LEU A 166 5.33 -1.07 -0.18
CA LEU A 166 5.95 -2.39 -0.19
C LEU A 166 7.00 -2.54 0.93
N PHE A 167 7.07 -1.61 1.89
CA PHE A 167 8.07 -1.67 2.97
C PHE A 167 7.97 -2.94 3.84
N GLY A 168 6.79 -3.55 3.91
CA GLY A 168 6.56 -4.80 4.64
C GLY A 168 7.03 -6.07 3.90
N THR A 169 7.62 -5.94 2.72
CA THR A 169 8.14 -7.08 1.95
C THR A 169 9.39 -7.64 2.64
N THR A 170 9.38 -8.94 2.92
CA THR A 170 10.49 -9.67 3.55
C THR A 170 11.54 -10.13 2.54
N ARG A 171 12.73 -10.50 3.01
CA ARG A 171 13.81 -11.05 2.16
C ARG A 171 13.36 -12.30 1.39
N ASP A 172 12.73 -13.25 2.09
CA ASP A 172 12.22 -14.49 1.49
C ASP A 172 11.16 -14.25 0.41
N GLN A 173 10.32 -13.23 0.60
CA GLN A 173 9.36 -12.82 -0.42
C GLN A 173 10.09 -12.21 -1.64
N LEU A 174 11.09 -11.35 -1.42
CA LEU A 174 11.86 -10.73 -2.49
C LEU A 174 12.55 -11.74 -3.40
N ASP A 175 13.01 -12.88 -2.87
CA ASP A 175 13.66 -13.92 -3.69
C ASP A 175 12.77 -14.43 -4.84
N ILE A 176 11.45 -14.43 -4.65
CA ILE A 176 10.46 -14.92 -5.61
C ILE A 176 9.77 -13.76 -6.36
N LEU A 177 9.67 -12.59 -5.75
CA LEU A 177 9.00 -11.44 -6.36
C LEU A 177 9.82 -10.84 -7.51
N ARG A 178 9.13 -10.43 -8.58
CA ARG A 178 9.73 -9.65 -9.67
C ARG A 178 8.83 -8.49 -10.06
N PHE A 179 9.48 -7.41 -10.50
CA PHE A 179 8.82 -6.13 -10.80
C PHE A 179 9.30 -5.61 -12.17
N PRO A 180 8.81 -6.17 -13.29
CA PRO A 180 9.32 -5.84 -14.62
C PRO A 180 9.19 -4.37 -15.03
N LEU A 181 8.35 -3.59 -14.32
CA LEU A 181 8.14 -2.17 -14.61
C LEU A 181 9.07 -1.24 -13.82
N GLY A 182 9.87 -1.76 -12.88
CA GLY A 182 10.68 -0.96 -11.95
C GLY A 182 11.66 0.01 -12.62
N ASP A 183 12.18 -0.35 -13.80
CA ASP A 183 13.13 0.46 -14.57
C ASP A 183 12.48 1.17 -15.78
N MET A 184 11.14 1.22 -15.84
CA MET A 184 10.36 1.87 -16.89
C MET A 184 9.62 3.11 -16.37
N THR A 185 9.43 4.09 -17.25
CA THR A 185 8.50 5.20 -16.98
C THR A 185 7.08 4.85 -17.38
N LYS A 186 6.08 5.48 -16.75
CA LYS A 186 4.66 5.23 -17.10
C LYS A 186 4.35 5.41 -18.60
N PRO A 187 4.91 6.43 -19.30
CA PRO A 187 4.74 6.54 -20.76
C PRO A 187 5.29 5.33 -21.53
N GLN A 188 6.44 4.78 -21.13
CA GLN A 188 7.00 3.57 -21.76
C GLN A 188 6.08 2.36 -21.55
N VAL A 189 5.51 2.20 -20.36
CA VAL A 189 4.54 1.13 -20.08
C VAL A 189 3.29 1.26 -20.97
N ARG A 190 2.74 2.47 -21.13
CA ARG A 190 1.60 2.69 -22.05
C ARG A 190 1.97 2.40 -23.51
N GLU A 191 3.19 2.74 -23.93
CA GLU A 191 3.66 2.42 -25.28
C GLU A 191 3.77 0.90 -25.51
N HIS A 192 4.25 0.15 -24.52
CA HIS A 192 4.19 -1.31 -24.57
C HIS A 192 2.76 -1.83 -24.66
N ALA A 193 1.82 -1.26 -23.91
CA ALA A 193 0.41 -1.64 -24.02
C ALA A 193 -0.14 -1.45 -25.44
N ARG A 194 0.19 -0.34 -26.11
CA ARG A 194 -0.17 -0.10 -27.52
C ARG A 194 0.51 -1.07 -28.46
N ARG A 195 1.81 -1.31 -28.28
CA ARG A 195 2.59 -2.27 -29.08
C ARG A 195 2.01 -3.68 -29.03
N PHE A 196 1.54 -4.12 -27.87
CA PHE A 196 0.88 -5.42 -27.70
C PHE A 196 -0.61 -5.41 -28.10
N GLY A 197 -1.16 -4.26 -28.50
CA GLY A 197 -2.55 -4.09 -28.90
C GLY A 197 -3.53 -4.36 -27.75
N LEU A 198 -3.17 -3.94 -26.53
CA LEU A 198 -4.02 -4.11 -25.35
C LEU A 198 -5.07 -2.99 -25.30
N THR A 199 -6.35 -3.36 -25.15
CA THR A 199 -7.47 -2.40 -25.09
C THR A 199 -7.41 -1.47 -23.89
N ILE A 200 -6.70 -1.87 -22.83
CA ILE A 200 -6.52 -1.12 -21.59
C ILE A 200 -5.41 -0.04 -21.66
N ALA A 201 -4.78 0.16 -22.82
CA ALA A 201 -3.61 1.05 -22.94
C ALA A 201 -3.87 2.49 -22.48
N GLU A 202 -5.09 2.98 -22.66
CA GLU A 202 -5.52 4.33 -22.26
C GLU A 202 -6.40 4.34 -20.99
N LYS A 203 -6.59 3.17 -20.33
CA LYS A 203 -7.32 3.09 -19.06
C LYS A 203 -6.61 3.96 -18.02
N GLN A 204 -7.39 4.72 -17.26
CA GLN A 204 -6.87 5.52 -16.15
C GLN A 204 -6.45 4.61 -15.00
N ASP A 205 -5.42 5.01 -14.27
CA ASP A 205 -4.95 4.26 -13.11
C ASP A 205 -5.96 4.42 -11.97
N SER A 206 -6.23 3.34 -11.24
CA SER A 206 -7.05 3.40 -10.03
C SER A 206 -6.42 4.38 -9.04
N GLN A 207 -7.11 5.48 -8.81
CA GLN A 207 -6.85 6.40 -7.70
C GLN A 207 -7.85 6.02 -6.60
N ASP A 208 -7.46 6.15 -5.32
CA ASP A 208 -8.24 5.80 -4.13
C ASP A 208 -8.20 4.34 -3.65
N ILE A 209 -8.74 4.12 -2.45
CA ILE A 209 -8.81 2.81 -1.79
C ILE A 209 -9.81 1.95 -2.54
N CYS A 210 -9.40 0.75 -2.99
CA CYS A 210 -10.18 -0.08 -3.89
C CYS A 210 -11.62 -0.37 -3.40
N PHE A 211 -11.80 -0.62 -2.10
CA PHE A 211 -13.10 -0.93 -1.51
C PHE A 211 -13.89 0.31 -1.05
N VAL A 212 -13.41 1.53 -1.32
CA VAL A 212 -14.04 2.82 -0.97
C VAL A 212 -14.35 3.65 -2.24
N PRO A 213 -15.24 3.19 -3.13
CA PRO A 213 -15.44 3.80 -4.44
C PRO A 213 -16.06 5.20 -4.39
N SER A 214 -16.78 5.55 -3.31
CA SER A 214 -17.39 6.88 -3.11
C SER A 214 -16.41 7.91 -2.53
N GLY A 215 -15.20 7.50 -2.16
CA GLY A 215 -14.22 8.32 -1.43
C GLY A 215 -14.57 8.58 0.05
N ARG A 216 -15.73 8.10 0.53
CA ARG A 216 -16.16 8.26 1.93
C ARG A 216 -15.91 6.98 2.70
N TYR A 217 -14.71 6.87 3.28
CA TYR A 217 -14.32 5.70 4.07
C TYR A 217 -15.16 5.55 5.36
N THR A 218 -15.70 6.66 5.89
CA THR A 218 -16.54 6.68 7.10
C THR A 218 -17.79 5.82 6.94
N ASP A 219 -18.41 5.81 5.76
CA ASP A 219 -19.61 5.00 5.48
C ASP A 219 -19.34 3.49 5.70
N ILE A 220 -18.13 3.05 5.39
CA ILE A 220 -17.73 1.64 5.54
C ILE A 220 -17.46 1.33 7.01
N ILE A 221 -16.82 2.25 7.73
CA ILE A 221 -16.53 2.08 9.16
C ILE A 221 -17.84 2.06 9.96
N GLU A 222 -18.76 3.00 9.73
CA GLU A 222 -20.06 3.04 10.40
C GLU A 222 -20.88 1.76 10.18
N ARG A 223 -20.80 1.18 8.98
CA ARG A 223 -21.47 -0.09 8.67
C ARG A 223 -20.83 -1.29 9.39
N LEU A 224 -19.49 -1.31 9.50
CA LEU A 224 -18.75 -2.44 10.08
C LEU A 224 -18.64 -2.37 11.61
N LYS A 225 -18.61 -1.15 12.15
CA LYS A 225 -18.45 -0.84 13.57
C LYS A 225 -19.46 0.26 13.92
N PRO A 226 -20.76 -0.04 14.08
CA PRO A 226 -21.79 0.95 14.39
C PRO A 226 -21.49 1.77 15.66
N ASP A 227 -20.84 1.14 16.64
CA ASP A 227 -20.42 1.78 17.89
C ASP A 227 -19.20 2.71 17.72
N ALA A 228 -18.59 2.79 16.52
CA ALA A 228 -17.47 3.69 16.24
C ALA A 228 -17.88 5.15 16.08
N ALA A 229 -19.17 5.42 15.88
CA ALA A 229 -19.75 6.76 15.73
C ALA A 229 -20.33 7.30 17.06
N GLU A 230 -19.68 6.97 18.18
CA GLU A 230 -20.05 7.53 19.46
C GLU A 230 -19.59 8.98 19.59
N ALA A 231 -20.49 9.82 20.10
CA ALA A 231 -20.19 11.23 20.32
C ALA A 231 -19.11 11.42 21.37
N GLY A 232 -18.32 12.48 21.21
CA GLY A 232 -17.19 12.80 22.06
C GLY A 232 -16.91 14.29 22.11
N GLU A 233 -15.85 14.66 22.83
CA GLU A 233 -15.48 16.06 23.07
C GLU A 233 -14.39 16.52 22.11
N ILE A 234 -14.50 17.76 21.63
CA ILE A 234 -13.39 18.46 21.00
C ILE A 234 -12.75 19.34 22.07
N VAL A 235 -11.47 19.10 22.35
CA VAL A 235 -10.74 19.77 23.44
C VAL A 235 -9.52 20.50 22.92
N ASP A 236 -9.11 21.59 23.57
CA ASP A 236 -7.83 22.24 23.29
C ASP A 236 -6.64 21.49 23.94
N LEU A 237 -5.42 22.00 23.74
CA LEU A 237 -4.20 21.43 24.32
C LEU A 237 -4.15 21.44 25.85
N ASN A 238 -4.98 22.24 26.51
CA ASN A 238 -5.11 22.30 27.97
C ASN A 238 -6.26 21.42 28.49
N GLY A 239 -6.95 20.70 27.60
CA GLY A 239 -8.12 19.88 27.93
C GLY A 239 -9.42 20.68 28.10
N LYS A 240 -9.46 21.96 27.73
CA LYS A 240 -10.69 22.74 27.76
C LYS A 240 -11.61 22.27 26.63
N VAL A 241 -12.85 21.92 26.96
CA VAL A 241 -13.87 21.55 25.97
C VAL A 241 -14.25 22.77 25.14
N LEU A 242 -14.16 22.63 23.82
CA LEU A 242 -14.52 23.64 22.82
C LEU A 242 -15.84 23.28 22.08
N GLY A 243 -16.22 22.01 22.08
CA GLY A 243 -17.43 21.51 21.44
C GLY A 243 -17.51 20.00 21.48
N THR A 244 -18.38 19.43 20.65
CA THR A 244 -18.60 17.98 20.56
C THR A 244 -18.51 17.52 19.11
N HIS A 245 -18.23 16.23 18.91
CA HIS A 245 -18.23 15.60 17.59
C HIS A 245 -19.12 14.35 17.54
N ALA A 246 -19.46 13.90 16.32
CA ALA A 246 -20.29 12.72 16.08
C ALA A 246 -19.51 11.40 15.98
N GLY A 247 -18.17 11.43 16.11
CA GLY A 247 -17.35 10.23 16.14
C GLY A 247 -15.90 10.56 15.79
N ILE A 248 -14.94 9.91 16.47
CA ILE A 248 -13.50 10.13 16.22
C ILE A 248 -13.09 9.73 14.79
N ILE A 249 -13.84 8.81 14.17
CA ILE A 249 -13.60 8.28 12.82
C ILE A 249 -13.73 9.34 11.72
N HIS A 250 -14.30 10.51 12.02
CA HIS A 250 -14.42 11.63 11.08
C HIS A 250 -13.23 12.60 11.13
N PHE A 251 -12.20 12.25 11.92
CA PHE A 251 -11.04 13.10 12.15
C PHE A 251 -9.76 12.38 11.80
N THR A 252 -8.78 13.15 11.35
CA THR A 252 -7.42 12.68 11.07
C THR A 252 -6.44 13.72 11.55
N VAL A 253 -5.29 13.30 12.09
CA VAL A 253 -4.25 14.24 12.55
C VAL A 253 -3.82 15.14 11.38
N GLY A 254 -3.82 16.46 11.63
CA GLY A 254 -3.59 17.51 10.64
C GLY A 254 -4.86 18.05 9.96
N GLN A 255 -6.03 17.49 10.23
CA GLN A 255 -7.30 17.98 9.70
C GLN A 255 -7.64 19.37 10.25
N ARG A 256 -7.99 20.30 9.35
CA ARG A 256 -8.43 21.67 9.68
C ARG A 256 -9.93 21.90 9.47
N ARG A 257 -10.50 21.31 8.43
CA ARG A 257 -11.90 21.53 8.03
C ARG A 257 -12.81 20.55 8.76
N GLY A 258 -14.07 20.93 8.94
CA GLY A 258 -15.09 20.06 9.54
C GLY A 258 -14.97 19.87 11.05
N LEU A 259 -14.24 20.74 11.76
CA LEU A 259 -14.11 20.65 13.23
C LEU A 259 -15.37 21.08 13.97
N GLY A 260 -16.22 21.93 13.39
CA GLY A 260 -17.47 22.35 14.03
C GLY A 260 -17.30 23.24 15.26
N VAL A 261 -16.09 23.75 15.54
CA VAL A 261 -15.79 24.66 16.66
C VAL A 261 -15.37 26.04 16.17
N ALA A 262 -15.84 27.08 16.86
CA ALA A 262 -15.45 28.46 16.60
C ALA A 262 -14.20 28.80 17.41
N ALA A 263 -13.17 29.33 16.74
CA ALA A 263 -11.93 29.77 17.37
C ALA A 263 -11.42 31.05 16.68
N ALA A 264 -10.71 31.89 17.44
CA ALA A 264 -10.13 33.13 16.92
C ALA A 264 -9.04 32.85 15.86
N GLU A 265 -8.33 31.73 16.02
CA GLU A 265 -7.27 31.29 15.10
C GLU A 265 -7.61 29.91 14.51
N PRO A 266 -7.05 29.56 13.33
CA PRO A 266 -7.26 28.25 12.73
C PRO A 266 -6.75 27.11 13.62
N LEU A 267 -7.64 26.17 13.93
CA LEU A 267 -7.31 24.96 14.68
C LEU A 267 -7.13 23.75 13.76
N TYR A 268 -6.30 22.83 14.20
CA TYR A 268 -5.98 21.56 13.55
C TYR A 268 -6.11 20.42 14.55
N VAL A 269 -6.52 19.23 14.10
CA VAL A 269 -6.47 18.01 14.91
C VAL A 269 -5.01 17.65 15.19
N VAL A 270 -4.59 17.74 16.44
CA VAL A 270 -3.21 17.47 16.89
C VAL A 270 -3.05 16.03 17.40
N ALA A 271 -4.11 15.47 17.97
CA ALA A 271 -4.14 14.08 18.43
C ALA A 271 -5.59 13.58 18.50
N LEU A 272 -5.74 12.26 18.45
CA LEU A 272 -6.98 11.55 18.70
C LEU A 272 -6.77 10.67 19.92
N ASP A 273 -7.61 10.84 20.94
CA ASP A 273 -7.66 9.98 22.12
C ASP A 273 -8.92 9.13 22.02
N ALA A 274 -8.78 7.93 21.47
CA ALA A 274 -9.89 7.01 21.31
C ALA A 274 -10.45 6.50 22.64
N ALA A 275 -9.62 6.35 23.67
CA ALA A 275 -10.04 5.84 24.97
C ALA A 275 -10.98 6.83 25.69
N GLN A 276 -10.70 8.13 25.57
CA GLN A 276 -11.55 9.19 26.12
C GLN A 276 -12.55 9.78 25.11
N ARG A 277 -12.51 9.32 23.84
CA ARG A 277 -13.31 9.86 22.73
C ARG A 277 -13.12 11.36 22.57
N ARG A 278 -11.86 11.78 22.55
CA ARG A 278 -11.48 13.19 22.44
C ARG A 278 -10.73 13.46 21.15
N VAL A 279 -11.14 14.52 20.48
CA VAL A 279 -10.38 15.14 19.39
C VAL A 279 -9.64 16.34 19.97
N VAL A 280 -8.31 16.21 20.07
CA VAL A 280 -7.47 17.30 20.59
C VAL A 280 -7.10 18.22 19.45
N VAL A 281 -7.44 19.50 19.58
CA VAL A 281 -7.18 20.53 18.58
C VAL A 281 -6.23 21.59 19.10
N GLY A 282 -5.44 22.16 18.19
CA GLY A 282 -4.46 23.19 18.53
C GLY A 282 -4.00 23.98 17.31
N PRO A 283 -3.11 24.96 17.51
CA PRO A 283 -2.54 25.74 16.43
C PRO A 283 -1.61 24.86 15.58
N ARG A 284 -1.23 25.35 14.40
CA ARG A 284 -0.47 24.56 13.42
C ARG A 284 0.87 24.07 13.96
N GLU A 285 1.52 24.88 14.79
CA GLU A 285 2.83 24.60 15.39
C GLU A 285 2.78 23.35 16.27
N ALA A 286 1.62 23.05 16.87
CA ALA A 286 1.40 21.87 17.68
C ALA A 286 1.34 20.57 16.87
N LEU A 287 1.23 20.63 15.54
CA LEU A 287 1.29 19.45 14.66
C LEU A 287 2.71 18.91 14.48
N ARG A 288 3.73 19.71 14.76
CA ARG A 288 5.12 19.32 14.51
C ARG A 288 5.55 18.25 15.51
N ARG A 289 6.12 17.16 15.00
CA ARG A 289 6.70 16.07 15.77
C ARG A 289 8.14 15.83 15.31
N HIS A 290 9.03 15.65 16.27
CA HIS A 290 10.43 15.30 16.01
C HIS A 290 10.74 13.83 16.23
N ARG A 291 9.85 13.10 16.92
CA ARG A 291 10.05 11.68 17.22
C ARG A 291 8.83 10.86 16.82
N ILE A 292 9.09 9.73 16.19
CA ILE A 292 8.08 8.74 15.80
C ILE A 292 8.49 7.40 16.39
N LYS A 293 7.62 6.81 17.21
CA LYS A 293 7.80 5.44 17.70
C LYS A 293 7.37 4.46 16.62
N LEU A 294 8.17 3.41 16.40
CA LEU A 294 7.87 2.39 15.41
C LEU A 294 7.35 1.12 16.08
N ARG A 295 6.39 0.47 15.43
CA ARG A 295 5.95 -0.91 15.66
C ARG A 295 6.14 -1.71 14.37
N ASP A 296 6.13 -3.04 14.49
CA ASP A 296 6.16 -3.96 13.33
C ASP A 296 7.30 -3.70 12.34
N VAL A 297 8.50 -3.40 12.86
CA VAL A 297 9.65 -3.03 12.05
C VAL A 297 10.13 -4.22 11.23
N ASN A 298 10.08 -4.06 9.90
CA ASN A 298 10.70 -4.97 8.93
C ASN A 298 11.98 -4.33 8.38
N TRP A 299 13.12 -5.01 8.56
CA TRP A 299 14.42 -4.55 8.09
C TRP A 299 14.99 -5.47 7.02
N ILE A 300 15.16 -4.93 5.81
CA ILE A 300 15.76 -5.63 4.66
C ILE A 300 17.10 -5.04 4.20
N GLY A 301 17.61 -4.01 4.89
CA GLY A 301 18.93 -3.42 4.64
C GLY A 301 20.06 -4.31 5.18
N ASP A 302 21.30 -3.98 4.83
CA ASP A 302 22.49 -4.74 5.23
C ASP A 302 22.62 -4.86 6.76
N GLY A 303 23.07 -6.02 7.24
CA GLY A 303 23.21 -6.30 8.68
C GLY A 303 21.88 -6.46 9.43
N ASP A 304 21.96 -6.55 10.75
CA ASP A 304 20.80 -6.54 11.65
C ASP A 304 20.73 -5.21 12.44
N LEU A 305 19.50 -4.84 12.85
CA LEU A 305 19.26 -3.59 13.56
C LEU A 305 20.04 -3.46 14.89
N PRO A 306 20.12 -4.49 15.75
CA PRO A 306 20.92 -4.41 16.97
C PRO A 306 22.39 -4.06 16.71
N THR A 307 23.02 -4.67 15.71
CA THR A 307 24.42 -4.41 15.34
C THR A 307 24.57 -3.01 14.74
N LEU A 308 23.65 -2.60 13.85
CA LEU A 308 23.69 -1.28 13.22
C LEU A 308 23.48 -0.12 14.19
N LEU A 309 22.84 -0.37 15.32
CA LEU A 309 22.51 0.63 16.33
C LEU A 309 23.40 0.52 17.59
N ALA A 310 24.52 -0.21 17.50
CA ALA A 310 25.51 -0.28 18.57
C ALA A 310 26.10 1.10 18.92
N ASP A 311 26.22 2.00 17.93
CA ASP A 311 26.67 3.39 18.09
C ASP A 311 25.49 4.36 18.35
N ASP A 312 24.50 3.92 19.13
CA ASP A 312 23.25 4.60 19.54
C ASP A 312 22.25 4.97 18.43
N ARG A 313 22.71 5.33 17.22
CA ARG A 313 21.83 5.74 16.13
C ARG A 313 22.41 5.50 14.74
N ARG A 314 21.53 5.32 13.77
CA ARG A 314 21.85 5.21 12.34
C ARG A 314 21.20 6.37 11.58
N GLU A 315 22.01 7.14 10.87
CA GLU A 315 21.51 8.15 9.93
C GLU A 315 20.86 7.47 8.72
N MET A 316 19.68 7.97 8.32
CA MET A 316 18.95 7.49 7.15
C MET A 316 17.95 8.53 6.66
N PHE A 317 17.43 8.28 5.47
CA PHE A 317 16.29 9.01 4.93
C PHE A 317 15.00 8.25 5.23
N VAL A 318 13.98 8.95 5.75
CA VAL A 318 12.69 8.38 6.11
C VAL A 318 11.57 9.10 5.38
N LYS A 319 10.52 8.34 5.03
CA LYS A 319 9.32 8.87 4.37
C LYS A 319 8.11 8.55 5.25
N VAL A 320 7.49 9.58 5.81
CA VAL A 320 6.35 9.45 6.74
C VAL A 320 5.02 9.30 5.99
N ARG A 321 4.93 9.82 4.76
CA ARG A 321 3.74 9.75 3.91
C ARG A 321 4.16 9.52 2.45
N SER A 322 3.37 8.75 1.70
CA SER A 322 3.66 8.40 0.31
C SER A 322 3.84 9.62 -0.62
N THR A 323 3.14 10.72 -0.33
CA THR A 323 3.15 11.96 -1.13
C THR A 323 4.25 12.96 -0.76
N ARG A 324 5.03 12.68 0.29
CA ARG A 324 6.12 13.56 0.74
C ARG A 324 7.48 13.01 0.27
N PRO A 325 8.45 13.89 -0.04
CA PRO A 325 9.82 13.44 -0.25
C PRO A 325 10.38 12.85 1.05
N PRO A 326 11.35 11.92 0.96
CA PRO A 326 12.04 11.44 2.14
C PRO A 326 12.88 12.57 2.78
N GLN A 327 13.06 12.51 4.10
CA GLN A 327 13.82 13.51 4.86
C GLN A 327 14.88 12.84 5.73
N ALA A 328 15.95 13.58 6.04
CA ALA A 328 17.01 13.10 6.91
C ALA A 328 16.50 12.87 8.34
N ALA A 329 16.88 11.75 8.93
CA ALA A 329 16.50 11.33 10.25
C ALA A 329 17.52 10.34 10.85
N TRP A 330 17.32 10.02 12.12
CA TRP A 330 18.09 9.00 12.82
C TRP A 330 17.16 7.90 13.32
N LEU A 331 17.44 6.65 12.92
CA LEU A 331 16.90 5.47 13.58
C LEU A 331 17.70 5.21 14.86
N ARG A 332 17.03 4.88 15.96
CA ARG A 332 17.66 4.56 17.24
C ARG A 332 16.82 3.60 18.06
N VAL A 333 17.41 3.08 19.13
CA VAL A 333 16.70 2.29 20.15
C VAL A 333 15.98 3.24 21.10
N GLY A 334 14.66 3.10 21.20
CA GLY A 334 13.81 3.79 22.16
C GLY A 334 13.42 2.88 23.33
N ALA A 335 12.63 3.41 24.28
CA ALA A 335 12.27 2.69 25.51
C ALA A 335 11.48 1.39 25.29
N SER A 336 10.78 1.25 24.17
CA SER A 336 9.87 0.12 23.88
C SER A 336 10.06 -0.46 22.48
N GLY A 337 11.24 -0.28 21.87
CA GLY A 337 11.51 -0.72 20.50
C GLY A 337 12.36 0.30 19.74
N TYR A 338 12.02 0.57 18.49
CA TYR A 338 12.74 1.53 17.65
C TYR A 338 12.00 2.87 17.55
N GLU A 339 12.75 3.95 17.40
CA GLU A 339 12.20 5.28 17.13
C GLU A 339 12.99 5.99 16.03
N ILE A 340 12.29 6.89 15.32
CA ILE A 340 12.87 7.81 14.34
C ILE A 340 12.92 9.20 14.96
N GLU A 341 14.10 9.81 14.97
CA GLU A 341 14.28 11.24 15.24
C GLU A 341 14.44 12.01 13.92
N LEU A 342 13.47 12.86 13.62
CA LEU A 342 13.40 13.66 12.39
C LEU A 342 14.23 14.94 12.54
N ALA A 343 15.16 15.19 11.60
CA ALA A 343 16.03 16.35 11.66
C ALA A 343 15.26 17.69 11.60
N GLY A 344 14.26 17.80 10.72
CA GLY A 344 13.43 19.00 10.57
C GLY A 344 12.09 18.97 11.34
N GLY A 345 11.73 17.81 11.88
CA GLY A 345 10.37 17.51 12.33
C GLY A 345 9.37 17.39 11.17
N GLU A 346 8.25 16.73 11.42
CA GLU A 346 7.16 16.52 10.45
C GLU A 346 5.84 17.03 11.05
N GLU A 347 5.04 17.73 10.24
CA GLU A 347 3.69 18.16 10.64
C GLU A 347 2.67 17.05 10.39
N GLY A 348 1.84 16.80 11.41
CA GLY A 348 0.69 15.93 11.29
C GLY A 348 1.05 14.45 11.21
N VAL A 349 2.09 14.00 11.89
CA VAL A 349 2.37 12.56 12.00
C VAL A 349 1.17 11.86 12.62
N SER A 350 0.51 10.97 11.87
CA SER A 350 -0.62 10.17 12.34
C SER A 350 -0.14 8.75 12.63
N PRO A 351 -0.45 8.16 13.79
CA PRO A 351 -0.30 6.73 14.01
C PRO A 351 -1.16 5.94 13.01
N GLY A 352 -0.75 4.73 12.64
CA GLY A 352 -1.46 3.90 11.64
C GLY A 352 -0.51 3.18 10.73
#